data_AF-A0A8T6P4D5-F1
#
_entry.id   AF-A0A8T6P4D5-F1
#
_cell.length_a   1.000
_cell.length_b   1.000
_cell.length_c   1.000
_cell.angle_alpha   90.00
_cell.angle_beta   90.00
_cell.angle_gamma   90.00
#
_symmetry.space_group_name_H-M   'P 1'
#
loop_
_entity.id
_entity.type
_entity.pdbx_description
1 polymer ?
#
loop_
_entity_poly.entity_id
_entity_poly.type
_entity_poly.pdbx_seq_one_letter_code
_entity_poly.pdbx_strand_id
1 'polypeptide(L)'
;MPLSRPSQPPTLDLRVVPVDRIIAHETYDPQRATPLINLLQRDRHLKNPPIVTSIDLPTADFLILDGTNRVEAFRQLGYEHIIVQHIDYQSTDLHLASWQHVI
;
A
#
# COMPACT_ATOMS: atom_id res chain seq x y z
N MET A 1 -9.48 -23.46 32.19
CA MET A 1 -9.88 -22.67 31.01
C MET A 1 -9.10 -23.18 29.81
N PRO A 2 -9.73 -23.72 28.76
CA PRO A 2 -9.00 -24.02 27.54
C PRO A 2 -8.68 -22.69 26.83
N LEU A 3 -7.43 -22.53 26.43
CA LEU A 3 -7.01 -21.42 25.57
C LEU A 3 -7.70 -21.58 24.22
N SER A 4 -8.60 -20.67 23.88
CA SER A 4 -9.22 -20.61 22.55
C SER A 4 -8.11 -20.52 21.50
N ARG A 5 -8.14 -21.42 20.52
CA ARG A 5 -7.26 -21.39 19.35
C ARG A 5 -7.37 -20.00 18.72
N PRO A 6 -6.26 -19.31 18.37
CA PRO A 6 -6.38 -18.07 17.61
C PRO A 6 -7.13 -18.38 16.32
N SER A 7 -8.16 -17.58 16.04
CA SER A 7 -8.90 -17.63 14.77
C SER A 7 -7.90 -17.57 13.62
N GLN A 8 -8.11 -18.41 12.60
CA GLN A 8 -7.29 -18.40 11.39
C GLN A 8 -7.14 -16.95 10.90
N PRO A 9 -5.91 -16.45 10.64
CA PRO A 9 -5.73 -15.10 10.18
C PRO A 9 -6.49 -14.91 8.85
N PRO A 10 -7.06 -13.72 8.61
CA PRO A 10 -7.77 -13.45 7.37
C PRO A 10 -6.85 -13.71 6.18
N THR A 11 -7.39 -14.29 5.11
CA THR A 11 -6.63 -14.52 3.88
C THR A 11 -6.33 -13.15 3.26
N LEU A 12 -5.06 -12.85 3.04
CA LEU A 12 -4.65 -11.60 2.41
C LEU A 12 -4.97 -11.66 0.90
N ASP A 13 -5.71 -10.67 0.39
CA ASP A 13 -5.94 -10.47 -1.04
C ASP A 13 -4.73 -9.73 -1.64
N LEU A 14 -3.73 -10.49 -2.07
CA LEU A 14 -2.52 -9.95 -2.69
C LEU A 14 -2.64 -9.99 -4.22
N ARG A 15 -2.35 -8.87 -4.87
CA ARG A 15 -2.46 -8.71 -6.33
C ARG A 15 -1.20 -8.10 -6.90
N VAL A 16 -0.77 -8.57 -8.07
CA VAL A 16 0.26 -7.89 -8.88
C VAL A 16 -0.47 -6.98 -9.86
N VAL A 17 -0.18 -5.68 -9.79
CA VAL A 17 -0.91 -4.67 -10.56
C VAL A 17 0.06 -3.72 -11.27
N PRO A 18 -0.35 -3.10 -12.39
CA PRO A 18 0.45 -2.07 -13.05
C PRO A 18 0.65 -0.88 -12.13
N VAL A 19 1.89 -0.42 -12.01
CA VAL A 19 2.22 0.72 -11.14
C VAL A 19 1.53 1.99 -11.63
N ASP A 20 1.44 2.23 -12.94
CA ASP A 20 0.75 3.37 -13.57
C ASP A 20 -0.76 3.45 -13.29
N ARG A 21 -1.41 2.36 -12.89
CA ARG A 21 -2.84 2.32 -12.55
C ARG A 21 -3.17 2.63 -11.08
N ILE A 22 -2.16 2.95 -10.27
CA ILE A 22 -2.31 3.25 -8.84
C ILE A 22 -2.23 4.75 -8.58
N ILE A 23 -3.24 5.37 -7.99
CA ILE A 23 -3.21 6.80 -7.63
C ILE A 23 -3.11 7.01 -6.12
N ALA A 24 -2.42 8.08 -5.72
CA ALA A 24 -2.33 8.52 -4.33
C ALA A 24 -3.35 9.65 -4.06
N HIS A 25 -3.96 9.64 -2.88
CA HIS A 25 -4.74 10.79 -2.39
C HIS A 25 -3.90 11.74 -1.52
N GLU A 26 -2.70 11.32 -1.11
CA GLU A 26 -1.73 12.13 -0.35
C GLU A 26 -0.51 12.45 -1.21
N THR A 27 0.07 13.64 -0.98
CA THR A 27 1.37 13.99 -1.54
C THR A 27 2.46 13.16 -0.87
N TYR A 28 3.34 12.55 -1.66
CA TYR A 28 4.50 11.86 -1.11
C TYR A 28 5.51 12.84 -0.50
N ASP A 29 6.27 12.40 0.51
CA ASP A 29 7.34 13.18 1.12
C ASP A 29 8.69 12.77 0.52
N PRO A 30 9.36 13.64 -0.26
CA PRO A 30 10.64 13.32 -0.91
C PRO A 30 11.74 12.91 0.08
N GLN A 31 11.73 13.47 1.30
CA GLN A 31 12.71 13.13 2.33
C GLN A 31 12.56 11.69 2.82
N ARG A 32 11.34 11.14 2.76
CA ARG A 32 11.02 9.77 3.15
C ARG A 32 11.13 8.77 2.00
N ALA A 33 10.92 9.21 0.76
CA ALA A 33 11.03 8.36 -0.42
C ALA A 33 12.49 7.95 -0.70
N THR A 34 13.45 8.86 -0.53
CA THR A 34 14.86 8.63 -0.90
C THR A 34 15.52 7.47 -0.11
N PRO A 35 15.39 7.37 1.23
CA PRO A 35 15.93 6.23 1.97
C PRO A 35 15.29 4.90 1.55
N LEU A 36 14.01 4.92 1.19
CA LEU A 36 13.26 3.73 0.80
C LEU A 36 13.70 3.22 -0.57
N ILE A 37 13.96 4.11 -1.53
CA ILE A 37 14.51 3.75 -2.85
C ILE A 37 15.85 3.02 -2.68
N ASN A 38 16.75 3.60 -1.87
CA ASN A 38 18.06 3.00 -1.61
C ASN A 38 17.93 1.62 -0.94
N LEU A 39 16.99 1.48 0.01
CA LEU A 39 16.71 0.20 0.66
C LEU A 39 16.18 -0.84 -0.33
N LEU A 40 15.24 -0.47 -1.19
CA LEU A 40 14.66 -1.38 -2.19
C LEU A 40 15.68 -1.83 -3.23
N GLN A 41 16.57 -0.93 -3.67
CA GLN A 41 17.66 -1.28 -4.58
C GLN A 41 18.67 -2.24 -3.94
N ARG A 42 19.00 -2.03 -2.67
CA ARG A 42 19.97 -2.86 -1.94
C ARG A 42 19.40 -4.23 -1.59
N ASP A 43 18.22 -4.25 -0.95
CA ASP A 43 17.66 -5.46 -0.36
C ASP A 43 16.87 -6.28 -1.38
N ARG A 44 16.40 -5.67 -2.48
CA ARG A 44 15.57 -6.29 -3.54
C ARG A 44 14.32 -7.02 -3.03
N HIS A 45 13.83 -6.65 -1.86
CA HIS A 45 12.67 -7.25 -1.21
C HIS A 45 11.68 -6.16 -0.78
N LEU A 46 10.42 -6.30 -1.20
CA LEU A 46 9.31 -5.52 -0.69
C LEU A 46 8.69 -6.26 0.51
N LYS A 47 9.01 -5.83 1.73
CA LYS A 47 8.57 -6.50 2.96
C LYS A 47 7.07 -6.36 3.22
N ASN A 48 6.54 -5.17 2.98
CA ASN A 48 5.15 -4.83 3.21
C ASN A 48 4.55 -4.27 1.90
N PRO A 49 3.65 -5.01 1.23
CA PRO A 49 2.90 -4.51 0.08
C PRO A 49 2.15 -3.20 0.44
N PRO A 50 2.05 -2.21 -0.46
CA PRO A 50 1.11 -1.11 -0.31
C PRO A 50 -0.32 -1.64 -0.16
N ILE A 51 -1.14 -0.94 0.62
CA ILE A 51 -2.55 -1.27 0.80
C ILE A 51 -3.35 -0.36 -0.13
N VAL A 52 -4.22 -0.96 -0.94
CA VAL A 52 -5.03 -0.24 -1.93
C VAL A 52 -6.49 -0.66 -1.84
N THR A 53 -7.36 0.18 -2.36
CA THR A 53 -8.75 -0.17 -2.68
C THR A 53 -9.04 0.07 -4.14
N SER A 54 -10.04 -0.61 -4.70
CA SER A 54 -10.48 -0.38 -6.07
C SER A 54 -11.15 0.98 -6.22
N ILE A 55 -10.91 1.63 -7.36
CA ILE A 55 -11.59 2.84 -7.79
C ILE A 55 -11.96 2.71 -9.27
N ASP A 56 -13.08 3.30 -9.68
CA ASP A 56 -13.54 3.28 -11.07
C ASP A 56 -13.22 4.62 -11.75
N LEU A 57 -12.00 4.74 -12.28
CA LEU A 57 -11.56 5.88 -13.07
C LEU A 57 -10.97 5.42 -14.41
N PRO A 58 -11.12 6.18 -15.50
CA PRO A 58 -10.56 5.79 -16.81
C PRO A 58 -9.04 5.55 -16.80
N THR A 59 -8.32 6.20 -15.89
CA THR A 59 -6.85 6.21 -15.81
C THR A 59 -6.30 5.45 -14.60
N ALA A 60 -7.16 4.94 -13.71
CA ALA A 60 -6.70 4.33 -12.47
C ALA A 60 -7.69 3.27 -11.97
N ASP A 61 -7.14 2.14 -11.54
CA ASP A 61 -7.91 1.01 -11.04
C ASP A 61 -7.83 0.92 -9.50
N PHE A 62 -6.82 1.58 -8.90
CA PHE A 62 -6.51 1.48 -7.47
C PHE A 62 -6.21 2.84 -6.84
N LEU A 63 -6.77 3.07 -5.66
CA LEU A 63 -6.43 4.17 -4.76
C LEU A 63 -5.57 3.65 -3.60
N ILE A 64 -4.43 4.30 -3.33
CA ILE A 64 -3.57 3.97 -2.19
C ILE A 64 -4.27 4.36 -0.89
N LEU A 65 -4.33 3.43 0.07
CA LEU A 65 -4.73 3.67 1.46
C LEU A 65 -3.51 3.78 2.37
N ASP A 66 -2.46 2.99 2.10
CA ASP A 66 -1.18 3.07 2.80
C ASP A 66 -0.02 2.72 1.84
N GLY A 67 1.12 3.38 2.03
CA GLY A 67 2.34 3.07 1.29
C GLY A 67 2.62 3.93 0.06
N THR A 68 2.16 5.18 0.04
CA THR A 68 2.44 6.16 -1.03
C THR A 68 3.93 6.19 -1.42
N ASN A 69 4.85 6.28 -0.44
CA ASN A 69 6.28 6.29 -0.70
C ASN A 69 6.81 5.00 -1.37
N ARG A 70 6.20 3.83 -1.10
CA ARG A 70 6.58 2.55 -1.72
C ARG A 70 6.20 2.52 -3.19
N VAL A 71 4.98 2.96 -3.52
CA VAL A 71 4.53 3.07 -4.90
C VAL A 71 5.38 4.07 -5.67
N GLU A 72 5.67 5.23 -5.05
CA GLU A 72 6.52 6.25 -5.65
C GLU A 72 7.96 5.76 -5.89
N ALA A 73 8.53 5.01 -4.95
CA ALA A 73 9.83 4.38 -5.14
C ALA A 73 9.83 3.42 -6.35
N PHE A 74 8.77 2.62 -6.52
CA PHE A 74 8.64 1.73 -7.67
C PHE A 74 8.54 2.50 -9.00
N ARG A 75 7.80 3.63 -9.01
CA ARG A 75 7.75 4.53 -10.17
C ARG A 75 9.11 5.06 -10.55
N GLN A 76 9.84 5.62 -9.59
CA GLN A 76 11.16 6.22 -9.82
C GLN A 76 12.21 5.18 -10.23
N LEU A 77 12.06 3.93 -9.78
CA LEU A 77 12.92 2.82 -10.18
C LEU A 77 12.53 2.21 -11.54
N GLY A 78 11.42 2.64 -12.14
CA GLY A 78 10.96 2.15 -13.45
C GLY A 78 10.37 0.74 -13.42
N TYR A 79 9.87 0.27 -12.28
CA TYR A 79 9.16 -1.00 -12.22
C TYR A 79 7.76 -0.86 -12.81
N GLU A 80 7.41 -1.76 -13.74
CA GLU A 80 6.09 -1.77 -14.38
C GLU A 80 4.98 -2.27 -13.45
N HIS A 81 5.32 -3.18 -12.53
CA HIS A 81 4.36 -3.87 -11.68
C HIS A 81 4.79 -3.86 -10.21
N ILE A 82 3.81 -3.84 -9.31
CA ILE A 82 4.01 -3.93 -7.85
C ILE A 82 2.98 -4.89 -7.25
N ILE A 83 3.39 -5.63 -6.22
CA ILE A 83 2.45 -6.40 -5.41
C ILE A 83 1.79 -5.48 -4.38
N VAL A 84 0.47 -5.52 -4.31
CA VAL A 84 -0.37 -4.74 -3.40
C VAL A 84 -1.25 -5.68 -2.59
N GLN A 85 -1.67 -5.22 -1.41
CA GLN A 85 -2.77 -5.80 -0.66
C GLN A 85 -4.04 -5.02 -0.98
N HIS A 86 -5.01 -5.69 -1.59
CA HIS A 86 -6.30 -5.11 -1.89
C HIS A 86 -7.25 -5.25 -0.68
N ILE A 87 -7.95 -4.16 -0.35
CA ILE A 87 -9.00 -4.12 0.66
C ILE A 87 -10.26 -3.53 0.04
N ASP A 88 -11.40 -4.19 0.27
CA ASP A 88 -12.70 -3.60 -0.07
C ASP A 88 -12.95 -2.38 0.81
N TYR A 89 -13.17 -1.23 0.18
CA TYR A 89 -13.45 0.03 0.87
C TYR A 89 -14.73 -0.04 1.73
N GLN A 90 -15.68 -0.89 1.35
CA GLN A 90 -16.93 -1.11 2.09
C GLN A 90 -16.78 -2.11 3.24
N SER A 91 -15.57 -2.65 3.45
CA SER A 91 -15.31 -3.57 4.55
C SER A 91 -15.52 -2.90 5.91
N THR A 92 -16.20 -3.58 6.82
CA THR A 92 -16.36 -3.14 8.21
C THR A 92 -15.04 -3.09 8.98
N ASP A 93 -14.01 -3.78 8.48
CA ASP A 93 -12.69 -3.85 9.10
C ASP A 93 -11.78 -2.68 8.69
N LEU A 94 -12.24 -1.82 7.76
CA LEU A 94 -11.52 -0.61 7.35
C LEU A 94 -11.99 0.59 8.20
N HIS A 95 -11.06 1.19 8.93
CA HIS A 95 -11.32 2.39 9.71
C HIS A 95 -10.45 3.55 9.22
N LEU A 96 -11.10 4.64 8.79
CA LEU A 96 -10.42 5.88 8.43
C LEU A 96 -10.31 6.78 9.66
N ALA A 97 -9.11 7.28 9.91
CA ALA A 97 -8.82 8.22 10.97
C ALA A 97 -7.85 9.29 10.47
N SER A 98 -7.85 10.44 11.13
CA SER A 98 -6.92 11.54 10.87
C SER A 98 -5.93 11.70 12.02
N TRP A 99 -4.67 11.96 11.71
CA TRP A 99 -3.66 12.31 12.71
C TRP A 99 -3.82 13.77 13.15
N GLN A 100 -3.98 14.00 14.45
CA GLN A 100 -3.92 15.34 15.03
C GLN A 100 -2.47 15.68 15.36
N HIS A 101 -1.91 16.64 14.61
CA HIS A 101 -0.56 17.11 14.88
C HIS A 101 -0.58 18.12 16.03
N VAL A 102 -0.21 17.67 17.23
CA VAL A 102 -0.07 18.53 18.41
C VAL A 102 1.39 19.00 18.47
N ILE A 103 1.59 20.32 18.45
CA ILE A 103 2.89 21.01 18.52
C ILE A 103 3.03 21.67 19.89
#